data_AF-A0A166RZH2-F1
#
_entry.id   AF-A0A166RZH2-F1
#
_cell.length_a   1.000
_cell.length_b   1.000
_cell.length_c   1.000
_cell.angle_alpha   90.00
_cell.angle_beta   90.00
_cell.angle_gamma   90.00
#
_symmetry.space_group_name_H-M   'P 1'
#
loop_
_entity.id
_entity.type
_entity.pdbx_description
1 polymer ?
#
loop_
_entity_poly.entity_id
_entity_poly.type
_entity_poly.pdbx_seq_one_letter_code
_entity_poly.pdbx_strand_id
1 'polypeptide(L)'
;MMAPSPRLTHLLTFKAFILAFLFCYITILANAQDDDEPTSSPAQQSAPFVDQSTGLQMERFFGARTQFGFAIALPEEPSSSFIGQLSFPLVHGAGWGAMGLTGDMEGNFFLAAWPDGQGGVMATFRQGTNEENPPEVTGNFAIRPIAEGVSLNESSLTYTFLCENCLDATLGLGPGATGANAVMGWALSEQAVRNPANPGANLGFHERGFGPFTARLGSARSSGFEKVAATAGEPITSSERAVSVTPNAFRGEGGDDDENETGGGGGRGGDGDDD
;
A
#
# COMPACT_ATOMS: atom_id res chain seq x y z
N MET A 1 -20.40 20.42 -66.11
CA MET A 1 -19.84 19.87 -64.86
C MET A 1 -18.54 20.62 -64.58
N MET A 2 -18.52 21.52 -63.60
CA MET A 2 -17.29 22.22 -63.18
C MET A 2 -16.61 21.39 -62.09
N ALA A 3 -15.37 20.98 -62.33
CA ALA A 3 -14.55 20.30 -61.34
C ALA A 3 -14.10 21.30 -60.26
N PRO A 4 -14.07 20.92 -58.97
CA PRO A 4 -13.67 21.81 -57.89
C PRO A 4 -12.17 22.15 -57.98
N SER A 5 -11.85 23.40 -57.66
CA SER A 5 -10.49 23.94 -57.70
C SER A 5 -9.57 23.27 -56.66
N PRO A 6 -8.32 22.90 -57.04
CA PRO A 6 -7.38 22.16 -56.18
C PRO A 6 -6.93 22.93 -54.92
N ARG A 7 -7.15 24.25 -54.86
CA ARG A 7 -6.86 25.05 -53.66
C ARG A 7 -7.87 24.83 -52.54
N LEU A 8 -9.11 24.47 -52.87
CA LEU A 8 -10.17 24.28 -51.87
C LEU A 8 -9.99 22.93 -51.14
N THR A 9 -9.56 21.91 -51.87
CA THR A 9 -9.29 20.56 -51.34
C THR A 9 -8.09 20.49 -50.39
N HIS A 10 -7.03 21.27 -50.65
CA HIS A 10 -5.87 21.36 -49.74
C HIS A 10 -6.19 22.09 -48.43
N LEU A 11 -7.06 23.11 -48.47
CA LEU A 11 -7.45 23.87 -47.26
C LEU A 11 -8.36 23.05 -46.34
N LEU A 12 -9.22 22.20 -46.91
CA LEU A 12 -10.10 21.29 -46.18
C LEU A 12 -9.32 20.14 -45.51
N THR A 13 -8.32 19.57 -46.19
CA THR A 13 -7.46 18.50 -45.62
C THR A 13 -6.53 19.03 -44.51
N PHE A 14 -5.99 20.24 -44.65
CA PHE A 14 -5.15 20.85 -43.61
C PHE A 14 -5.95 21.21 -42.36
N LYS A 15 -7.19 21.71 -42.51
CA LYS A 15 -8.09 21.96 -41.37
C LYS A 15 -8.53 20.68 -40.66
N ALA A 16 -8.80 19.61 -41.39
CA ALA A 16 -9.12 18.30 -40.80
C ALA A 16 -7.93 17.71 -40.01
N PHE A 17 -6.69 17.89 -40.51
CA PHE A 17 -5.48 17.48 -39.80
C PHE A 17 -5.24 18.28 -38.51
N ILE A 18 -5.43 19.61 -38.55
CA ILE A 18 -5.31 20.45 -37.35
C ILE A 18 -6.39 20.11 -36.33
N LEU A 19 -7.63 19.87 -36.76
CA LEU A 19 -8.72 19.50 -35.86
C LEU A 19 -8.49 18.12 -35.22
N ALA A 20 -7.96 17.16 -35.97
CA ALA A 20 -7.60 15.84 -35.46
C ALA A 20 -6.42 15.91 -34.47
N PHE A 21 -5.40 16.73 -34.74
CA PHE A 21 -4.30 16.96 -33.80
C PHE A 21 -4.77 17.71 -32.54
N LEU A 22 -5.65 18.72 -32.65
CA LEU A 22 -6.21 19.41 -31.50
C LEU A 22 -7.09 18.47 -30.67
N PHE A 23 -7.90 17.63 -31.30
CA PHE A 23 -8.75 16.65 -30.61
C PHE A 23 -7.90 15.58 -29.92
N CYS A 24 -6.82 15.12 -30.57
CA CYS A 24 -5.86 14.18 -29.96
C CYS A 24 -5.13 14.82 -28.77
N TYR A 25 -4.72 16.10 -28.89
CA TYR A 25 -4.08 16.86 -27.81
C TYR A 25 -5.04 17.12 -26.63
N ILE A 26 -6.32 17.39 -26.91
CA ILE A 26 -7.35 17.56 -25.87
C ILE A 26 -7.67 16.21 -25.19
N THR A 27 -7.67 15.08 -25.90
CA THR A 27 -7.79 13.75 -25.27
C THR A 27 -6.54 13.32 -24.50
N ILE A 28 -5.36 13.82 -24.85
CA ILE A 28 -4.12 13.55 -24.10
C ILE A 28 -4.10 14.39 -22.81
N LEU A 29 -4.57 15.65 -22.84
CA LEU A 29 -4.68 16.50 -21.65
C LEU A 29 -5.83 16.07 -20.71
N ALA A 30 -6.93 15.50 -21.22
CA ALA A 30 -8.03 14.98 -20.41
C ALA A 30 -7.74 13.63 -19.73
N ASN A 31 -6.59 13.00 -20.04
CA ASN A 31 -6.11 11.76 -19.41
C ASN A 31 -4.85 12.00 -18.55
N ALA A 32 -4.50 13.25 -18.23
CA ALA A 32 -3.76 13.48 -17.01
C ALA A 32 -4.68 13.03 -15.87
N GLN A 33 -4.52 11.78 -15.42
CA GLN A 33 -5.12 11.33 -14.17
C GLN A 33 -4.67 12.33 -13.12
N ASP A 34 -5.59 12.91 -12.37
CA ASP A 34 -5.20 13.62 -11.15
C ASP A 34 -4.37 12.62 -10.34
N ASP A 35 -3.12 13.01 -10.03
CA ASP A 35 -2.14 12.14 -9.38
C ASP A 35 -2.62 11.71 -7.96
N ASP A 36 -3.73 12.29 -7.49
CA ASP A 36 -4.37 12.08 -6.20
C ASP A 36 -5.52 11.05 -6.22
N GLU A 37 -5.83 10.42 -7.35
CA GLU A 37 -6.87 9.36 -7.43
C GLU A 37 -6.26 7.95 -7.36
N PRO A 38 -6.88 7.00 -6.62
CA PRO A 38 -6.40 5.62 -6.55
C PRO A 38 -6.32 4.95 -7.93
N THR A 39 -5.18 4.29 -8.18
CA THR A 39 -4.92 3.55 -9.42
C THR A 39 -5.41 2.09 -9.38
N SER A 40 -5.96 1.67 -8.24
CA SER A 40 -6.62 0.38 -8.05
C SER A 40 -7.87 0.46 -7.17
N SER A 41 -8.65 -0.61 -7.14
CA SER A 41 -9.84 -0.76 -6.32
C SER A 41 -9.91 -2.17 -5.72
N PRO A 42 -10.80 -2.44 -4.75
CA PRO A 42 -11.01 -3.80 -4.24
C PRO A 42 -11.50 -4.81 -5.30
N ALA A 43 -11.94 -4.35 -6.48
CA ALA A 43 -12.29 -5.25 -7.59
C ALA A 43 -11.07 -5.98 -8.16
N GLN A 44 -9.87 -5.38 -8.07
CA GLN A 44 -8.62 -6.07 -8.37
C GLN A 44 -8.28 -7.04 -7.24
N GLN A 45 -8.02 -8.29 -7.59
CA GLN A 45 -7.70 -9.35 -6.63
C GLN A 45 -6.27 -9.85 -6.83
N SER A 46 -5.67 -10.38 -5.76
CA SER A 46 -4.47 -11.20 -5.90
C SER A 46 -4.75 -12.45 -6.74
N ALA A 47 -3.70 -13.01 -7.33
CA ALA A 47 -3.77 -14.27 -8.06
C ALA A 47 -2.59 -15.18 -7.69
N PRO A 48 -2.68 -16.50 -7.95
CA PRO A 48 -1.60 -17.43 -7.68
C PRO A 48 -0.28 -17.00 -8.32
N PHE A 49 0.79 -17.06 -7.54
CA PHE A 49 2.14 -16.67 -7.92
C PHE A 49 3.15 -17.61 -7.27
N VAL A 50 4.29 -17.83 -7.93
CA VAL A 50 5.42 -18.56 -7.37
C VAL A 50 6.61 -17.62 -7.33
N ASP A 51 7.15 -17.37 -6.13
CA ASP A 51 8.41 -16.65 -5.99
C ASP A 51 9.51 -17.48 -6.66
N GLN A 52 10.13 -16.91 -7.70
CA GLN A 52 11.12 -17.63 -8.52
C GLN A 52 12.42 -17.88 -7.76
N SER A 53 12.73 -17.05 -6.75
CA SER A 53 13.94 -17.20 -5.95
C SER A 53 13.81 -18.33 -4.93
N THR A 54 12.71 -18.34 -4.17
CA THR A 54 12.53 -19.29 -3.06
C THR A 54 11.70 -20.53 -3.43
N GLY A 55 11.00 -20.49 -4.57
CA GLY A 55 10.02 -21.49 -4.98
C GLY A 55 8.71 -21.45 -4.18
N LEU A 56 8.51 -20.44 -3.34
CA LEU A 56 7.34 -20.33 -2.47
C LEU A 56 6.07 -20.03 -3.29
N GLN A 57 5.01 -20.80 -3.05
CA GLN A 57 3.68 -20.49 -3.58
C GLN A 57 3.06 -19.36 -2.75
N MET A 58 2.54 -18.34 -3.42
CA MET A 58 1.99 -17.11 -2.85
C MET A 58 0.74 -16.67 -3.61
N GLU A 59 0.02 -15.70 -3.06
CA GLU A 59 -0.98 -14.91 -3.78
C GLU A 59 -0.40 -13.51 -4.03
N ARG A 60 -0.44 -13.03 -5.28
CA ARG A 60 0.16 -11.75 -5.68
C ARG A 60 -0.84 -10.79 -6.28
N PHE A 61 -0.90 -9.59 -5.74
CA PHE A 61 -1.44 -8.44 -6.43
C PHE A 61 -0.38 -7.87 -7.39
N PHE A 62 -0.80 -7.51 -8.61
CA PHE A 62 0.07 -6.91 -9.61
C PHE A 62 -0.62 -5.73 -10.30
N GLY A 63 -0.10 -4.53 -10.09
CA GLY A 63 -0.55 -3.31 -10.76
C GLY A 63 0.00 -3.24 -12.18
N ALA A 64 -0.75 -3.71 -13.18
CA ALA A 64 -0.25 -3.83 -14.55
C ALA A 64 0.28 -2.50 -15.16
N ARG A 65 -0.25 -1.35 -14.73
CA ARG A 65 0.21 -0.02 -15.18
C ARG A 65 1.49 0.44 -14.47
N THR A 66 1.63 0.12 -13.19
CA THR A 66 2.73 0.60 -12.34
C THR A 66 3.86 -0.41 -12.22
N GLN A 67 3.61 -1.67 -12.58
CA GLN A 67 4.46 -2.83 -12.37
C GLN A 67 4.79 -3.08 -10.88
N PHE A 68 4.01 -2.48 -9.97
CA PHE A 68 4.07 -2.82 -8.56
C PHE A 68 3.50 -4.23 -8.33
N GLY A 69 4.20 -5.02 -7.53
CA GLY A 69 3.75 -6.33 -7.08
C GLY A 69 3.91 -6.47 -5.58
N PHE A 70 2.85 -6.93 -4.93
CA PHE A 70 2.90 -7.43 -3.56
C PHE A 70 2.40 -8.87 -3.55
N ALA A 71 3.25 -9.79 -3.10
CA ALA A 71 2.87 -11.19 -2.90
C ALA A 71 2.89 -11.54 -1.41
N ILE A 72 1.95 -12.39 -1.00
CA ILE A 72 1.82 -12.87 0.37
C ILE A 72 1.69 -14.40 0.39
N ALA A 73 2.40 -15.03 1.32
CA ALA A 73 2.22 -16.41 1.70
C ALA A 73 1.98 -16.51 3.21
N LEU A 74 1.05 -17.38 3.58
CA LEU A 74 0.68 -17.68 4.95
C LEU A 74 1.05 -19.12 5.30
N PRO A 75 1.31 -19.41 6.58
CA PRO A 75 1.42 -20.79 7.04
C PRO A 75 0.11 -21.55 6.86
N GLU A 76 0.19 -22.87 6.82
CA GLU A 76 -1.00 -23.74 6.73
C GLU A 76 -1.90 -23.57 7.96
N GLU A 77 -1.29 -23.45 9.14
CA GLU A 77 -1.98 -23.12 10.39
C GLU A 77 -2.05 -21.60 10.61
N PRO A 78 -3.15 -21.04 11.17
CA PRO A 78 -3.23 -19.62 11.49
C PRO A 78 -2.07 -19.14 12.37
N SER A 79 -1.44 -18.04 11.96
CA SER A 79 -0.28 -17.43 12.64
C SER A 79 -0.38 -15.90 12.61
N SER A 80 0.36 -15.26 13.51
CA SER A 80 0.61 -13.81 13.51
C SER A 80 1.64 -13.37 12.45
N SER A 81 2.26 -14.31 11.74
CA SER A 81 3.34 -14.04 10.79
C SER A 81 2.97 -14.40 9.35
N PHE A 82 3.57 -13.70 8.38
CA PHE A 82 3.45 -14.00 6.96
C PHE A 82 4.77 -13.74 6.22
N ILE A 83 4.94 -14.34 5.04
CA ILE A 83 6.04 -14.02 4.13
C ILE A 83 5.49 -13.08 3.07
N GLY A 84 6.08 -11.90 2.95
CA GLY A 84 5.76 -10.91 1.94
C GLY A 84 6.86 -10.82 0.88
N GLN A 85 6.49 -10.41 -0.32
CA GLN A 85 7.44 -9.95 -1.35
C GLN A 85 6.93 -8.65 -1.94
N LEU A 86 7.74 -7.59 -1.84
CA LEU A 86 7.57 -6.38 -2.63
C LEU A 86 8.41 -6.49 -3.90
N SER A 87 7.85 -6.10 -5.04
CA SER A 87 8.55 -6.01 -6.32
C SER A 87 8.09 -4.79 -7.09
N PHE A 88 8.99 -3.91 -7.50
CA PHE A 88 8.61 -2.68 -8.21
C PHE A 88 9.78 -2.10 -9.03
N PRO A 89 9.48 -1.31 -10.08
CA PRO A 89 10.50 -0.64 -10.87
C PRO A 89 11.18 0.49 -10.08
N LEU A 90 12.43 0.76 -10.44
CA LEU A 90 13.21 1.91 -9.98
C LEU A 90 13.60 2.77 -11.18
N VAL A 91 13.79 4.07 -10.95
CA VAL A 91 14.30 5.02 -11.94
C VAL A 91 15.71 5.43 -11.53
N HIS A 92 16.72 4.89 -12.23
CA HIS A 92 18.14 5.15 -11.92
C HIS A 92 18.51 4.84 -10.46
N GLY A 93 17.96 3.75 -9.92
CA GLY A 93 18.15 3.33 -8.53
C GLY A 93 17.32 4.13 -7.51
N ALA A 94 16.41 4.99 -7.95
CA ALA A 94 15.48 5.73 -7.10
C ALA A 94 14.06 5.15 -7.14
N GLY A 95 13.33 5.34 -6.05
CA GLY A 95 11.95 4.90 -5.86
C GLY A 95 11.74 4.17 -4.55
N TRP A 96 10.48 4.04 -4.15
CA TRP A 96 10.06 3.30 -2.97
C TRP A 96 8.69 2.67 -3.19
N GLY A 97 8.45 1.52 -2.55
CA GLY A 97 7.17 0.83 -2.58
C GLY A 97 6.70 0.46 -1.18
N ALA A 98 5.39 0.45 -0.96
CA ALA A 98 4.80 0.11 0.32
C ALA A 98 3.57 -0.80 0.19
N MET A 99 3.32 -1.58 1.24
CA MET A 99 2.09 -2.38 1.40
C MET A 99 1.49 -2.15 2.78
N GLY A 100 0.18 -2.01 2.84
CA GLY A 100 -0.59 -1.78 4.06
C GLY A 100 -1.57 -2.91 4.35
N LEU A 101 -1.90 -3.09 5.64
CA LEU A 101 -2.82 -4.13 6.09
C LEU A 101 -4.30 -3.75 5.88
N THR A 102 -4.58 -2.46 5.65
CA THR A 102 -5.90 -1.95 5.26
C THR A 102 -5.84 -1.28 3.89
N GLY A 103 -7.01 -0.99 3.29
CA GLY A 103 -7.12 -0.35 1.98
C GLY A 103 -6.91 1.16 1.96
N ASP A 104 -7.06 1.82 3.11
CA ASP A 104 -6.95 3.27 3.26
C ASP A 104 -5.54 3.66 3.74
N MET A 105 -5.11 4.91 3.52
CA MET A 105 -3.83 5.39 4.07
C MET A 105 -3.97 5.74 5.56
N GLU A 106 -5.06 6.40 5.94
CA GLU A 106 -5.32 6.84 7.30
C GLU A 106 -5.56 5.64 8.23
N GLY A 107 -4.89 5.68 9.38
CA GLY A 107 -4.84 4.63 10.38
C GLY A 107 -4.12 3.34 9.98
N ASN A 108 -3.58 3.26 8.76
CA ASN A 108 -3.00 2.02 8.22
C ASN A 108 -1.63 1.72 8.82
N PHE A 109 -1.41 0.46 9.16
CA PHE A 109 -0.09 -0.09 9.46
C PHE A 109 0.51 -0.66 8.18
N PHE A 110 1.66 -0.12 7.76
CA PHE A 110 2.25 -0.48 6.48
C PHE A 110 3.77 -0.66 6.56
N LEU A 111 4.28 -1.48 5.65
CA LEU A 111 5.70 -1.63 5.41
C LEU A 111 6.10 -0.82 4.17
N ALA A 112 7.11 0.04 4.30
CA ALA A 112 7.74 0.71 3.17
C ALA A 112 9.16 0.17 2.96
N ALA A 113 9.58 0.05 1.70
CA ALA A 113 10.91 -0.40 1.31
C ALA A 113 11.50 0.41 0.15
N TRP A 114 12.82 0.64 0.16
CA TRP A 114 13.56 1.38 -0.87
C TRP A 114 15.06 1.05 -0.83
N PRO A 115 15.84 1.43 -1.87
CA PRO A 115 17.30 1.32 -1.86
C PRO A 115 17.93 2.21 -0.77
N ASP A 116 18.78 1.66 0.10
CA ASP A 116 19.34 2.37 1.27
C ASP A 116 20.43 3.40 0.93
N GLY A 117 20.87 3.47 -0.33
CA GLY A 117 21.98 4.31 -0.80
C GLY A 117 23.38 3.76 -0.48
N GLN A 118 23.46 2.56 0.11
CA GLN A 118 24.67 1.83 0.49
C GLN A 118 24.78 0.45 -0.21
N GLY A 119 23.83 0.14 -1.10
CA GLY A 119 23.79 -1.10 -1.88
C GLY A 119 22.86 -2.17 -1.29
N GLY A 120 22.11 -1.85 -0.23
CA GLY A 120 21.11 -2.70 0.39
C GLY A 120 19.69 -2.14 0.25
N VAL A 121 18.76 -2.80 0.95
CA VAL A 121 17.35 -2.41 1.02
C VAL A 121 17.07 -1.89 2.42
N MET A 122 16.53 -0.68 2.50
CA MET A 122 15.90 -0.16 3.70
C MET A 122 14.46 -0.63 3.73
N ALA A 123 13.99 -1.14 4.88
CA ALA A 123 12.60 -1.52 5.09
C ALA A 123 12.18 -1.11 6.51
N THR A 124 11.00 -0.50 6.64
CA THR A 124 10.53 0.07 7.90
C THR A 124 9.01 -0.02 8.02
N PHE A 125 8.53 -0.28 9.22
CA PHE A 125 7.11 -0.17 9.54
C PHE A 125 6.74 1.27 9.82
N ARG A 126 5.59 1.69 9.31
CA ARG A 126 5.05 3.03 9.49
C ARG A 126 3.55 2.98 9.75
N GLN A 127 3.03 4.07 10.31
CA GLN A 127 1.61 4.22 10.51
C GLN A 127 1.16 5.62 10.10
N GLY A 128 0.27 5.70 9.12
CA GLY A 128 -0.28 6.98 8.66
C GLY A 128 -1.47 7.37 9.52
N THR A 129 -1.28 8.18 10.55
CA THR A 129 -2.42 8.69 11.36
C THR A 129 -3.08 9.93 10.73
N ASN A 130 -2.52 10.42 9.62
CA ASN A 130 -3.00 11.52 8.81
C ASN A 130 -2.40 11.39 7.39
N GLU A 131 -2.66 12.34 6.50
CA GLU A 131 -2.12 12.39 5.13
C GLU A 131 -0.70 13.00 5.04
N GLU A 132 0.00 13.18 6.17
CA GLU A 132 1.40 13.62 6.16
C GLU A 132 2.35 12.43 6.02
N ASN A 133 3.67 12.70 5.94
CA ASN A 133 4.67 11.64 5.88
C ASN A 133 4.61 10.75 7.13
N PRO A 134 4.24 9.46 7.00
CA PRO A 134 4.02 8.63 8.17
C PRO A 134 5.33 8.34 8.92
N PRO A 135 5.35 8.45 10.26
CA PRO A 135 6.52 8.15 11.05
C PRO A 135 6.84 6.65 11.03
N GLU A 136 8.12 6.32 11.27
CA GLU A 136 8.52 4.96 11.62
C GLU A 136 7.87 4.56 12.96
N VAL A 137 7.35 3.33 13.02
CA VAL A 137 6.74 2.76 14.22
C VAL A 137 7.47 1.51 14.71
N THR A 138 7.34 1.25 16.01
CA THR A 138 7.85 0.04 16.67
C THR A 138 6.75 -0.60 17.53
N GLY A 139 6.92 -1.90 17.81
CA GLY A 139 5.94 -2.71 18.53
C GLY A 139 6.40 -4.16 18.63
N ASN A 140 5.47 -5.07 18.95
CA ASN A 140 5.75 -6.51 18.99
C ASN A 140 5.67 -7.15 17.58
N PHE A 141 6.41 -6.60 16.63
CA PHE A 141 6.53 -7.08 15.26
C PHE A 141 7.97 -6.89 14.78
N ALA A 142 8.37 -7.68 13.80
CA ALA A 142 9.69 -7.58 13.20
C ALA A 142 9.64 -7.89 11.72
N ILE A 143 10.55 -7.28 10.97
CA ILE A 143 10.82 -7.66 9.59
C ILE A 143 12.18 -8.32 9.49
N ARG A 144 12.21 -9.49 8.85
CA ARG A 144 13.41 -10.29 8.65
C ARG A 144 13.61 -10.56 7.17
N PRO A 145 14.66 -10.02 6.54
CA PRO A 145 14.95 -10.26 5.13
C PRO A 145 15.16 -11.75 4.84
N ILE A 146 14.63 -12.25 3.73
CA ILE A 146 14.96 -13.58 3.20
C ILE A 146 15.94 -13.36 2.05
N ALA A 147 17.24 -13.49 2.32
CA ALA A 147 18.31 -13.02 1.44
C ALA A 147 18.22 -13.56 0.00
N GLU A 148 17.80 -14.81 -0.19
CA GLU A 148 17.62 -15.43 -1.52
C GLU A 148 16.56 -14.72 -2.36
N GLY A 149 15.54 -14.14 -1.72
CA GLY A 149 14.46 -13.37 -2.36
C GLY A 149 14.71 -11.86 -2.38
N VAL A 150 15.92 -11.39 -2.12
CA VAL A 150 16.29 -9.97 -2.23
C VAL A 150 17.11 -9.74 -3.50
N SER A 151 16.65 -8.83 -4.36
CA SER A 151 17.42 -8.34 -5.50
C SER A 151 17.24 -6.85 -5.69
N LEU A 152 18.33 -6.15 -5.97
CA LEU A 152 18.36 -4.70 -6.15
C LEU A 152 19.31 -4.35 -7.28
N ASN A 153 18.84 -3.55 -8.23
CA ASN A 153 19.65 -2.92 -9.28
C ASN A 153 19.05 -1.55 -9.63
N GLU A 154 19.60 -0.86 -10.64
CA GLU A 154 19.14 0.50 -11.00
C GLU A 154 17.70 0.57 -11.55
N SER A 155 17.12 -0.56 -11.94
CA SER A 155 15.81 -0.64 -12.61
C SER A 155 14.72 -1.34 -11.80
N SER A 156 15.07 -2.06 -10.74
CA SER A 156 14.10 -2.84 -9.96
C SER A 156 14.58 -3.17 -8.57
N LEU A 157 13.63 -3.24 -7.64
CA LEU A 157 13.81 -3.81 -6.30
C LEU A 157 12.84 -4.98 -6.14
N THR A 158 13.35 -6.13 -5.68
CA THR A 158 12.55 -7.22 -5.11
C THR A 158 13.03 -7.48 -3.69
N TYR A 159 12.10 -7.56 -2.75
CA TYR A 159 12.38 -7.75 -1.34
C TYR A 159 11.40 -8.75 -0.75
N THR A 160 11.84 -10.00 -0.62
CA THR A 160 11.15 -11.05 0.14
C THR A 160 11.56 -10.98 1.60
N PHE A 161 10.57 -11.05 2.50
CA PHE A 161 10.77 -10.92 3.94
C PHE A 161 9.78 -11.77 4.72
N LEU A 162 10.19 -12.21 5.91
CA LEU A 162 9.27 -12.67 6.95
C LEU A 162 8.81 -11.46 7.76
N CYS A 163 7.51 -11.22 7.78
CA CYS A 163 6.85 -10.30 8.68
C CYS A 163 6.44 -11.08 9.93
N GLU A 164 7.28 -11.04 10.95
CA GLU A 164 7.07 -11.72 12.21
C GLU A 164 6.10 -10.90 13.08
N ASN A 165 5.02 -11.54 13.53
CA ASN A 165 3.98 -10.93 14.38
C ASN A 165 3.26 -9.70 13.80
N CYS A 166 3.24 -9.55 12.48
CA CYS A 166 2.59 -8.42 11.81
C CYS A 166 1.07 -8.55 11.67
N LEU A 167 0.50 -9.75 11.81
CA LEU A 167 -0.94 -9.96 11.77
C LEU A 167 -1.51 -9.82 13.18
N ASP A 168 -2.04 -8.64 13.45
CA ASP A 168 -2.72 -8.27 14.69
C ASP A 168 -4.01 -7.54 14.33
N ALA A 169 -5.12 -7.92 14.96
CA ALA A 169 -6.43 -7.31 14.70
C ALA A 169 -6.46 -5.82 15.05
N THR A 170 -5.62 -5.39 16.00
CA THR A 170 -5.43 -3.99 16.36
C THR A 170 -4.58 -3.22 15.35
N LEU A 171 -3.91 -3.89 14.42
CA LEU A 171 -3.20 -3.27 13.29
C LEU A 171 -4.02 -3.31 11.98
N GLY A 172 -5.26 -3.81 12.03
CA GLY A 172 -6.21 -3.85 10.91
C GLY A 172 -6.44 -5.25 10.34
N LEU A 173 -5.50 -6.19 10.52
CA LEU A 173 -5.61 -7.54 9.97
C LEU A 173 -5.06 -8.58 10.94
N GLY A 174 -5.95 -9.25 11.68
CA GLY A 174 -5.56 -10.29 12.64
C GLY A 174 -5.48 -11.70 12.03
N PRO A 175 -4.87 -12.67 12.75
CA PRO A 175 -4.68 -14.04 12.27
C PRO A 175 -5.99 -14.74 11.86
N GLY A 176 -7.08 -14.48 12.60
CA GLY A 176 -8.40 -15.05 12.32
C GLY A 176 -9.03 -14.58 11.00
N ALA A 177 -8.66 -13.40 10.51
CA ALA A 177 -9.18 -12.85 9.25
C ALA A 177 -8.52 -13.49 8.01
N THR A 178 -7.38 -14.16 8.18
CA THR A 178 -6.62 -14.79 7.08
C THR A 178 -7.30 -16.00 6.45
N GLY A 179 -8.40 -16.49 7.03
CA GLY A 179 -9.24 -17.54 6.43
C GLY A 179 -10.09 -17.08 5.24
N ALA A 180 -10.17 -15.76 4.99
CA ALA A 180 -11.03 -15.17 3.98
C ALA A 180 -10.25 -14.25 3.03
N ASN A 181 -10.96 -13.43 2.25
CA ASN A 181 -10.37 -12.33 1.52
C ASN A 181 -10.33 -11.08 2.43
N ALA A 182 -9.34 -10.21 2.25
CA ALA A 182 -9.25 -8.92 2.93
C ALA A 182 -8.86 -7.82 1.95
N VAL A 183 -9.28 -6.58 2.22
CA VAL A 183 -8.82 -5.41 1.46
C VAL A 183 -7.51 -4.93 2.06
N MET A 184 -6.49 -4.80 1.23
CA MET A 184 -5.16 -4.31 1.57
C MET A 184 -4.78 -3.14 0.65
N GLY A 185 -3.77 -2.38 1.04
CA GLY A 185 -3.33 -1.18 0.35
C GLY A 185 -1.93 -1.31 -0.21
N TRP A 186 -1.60 -0.51 -1.21
CA TRP A 186 -0.25 -0.35 -1.73
C TRP A 186 0.02 1.08 -2.17
N ALA A 187 1.30 1.43 -2.27
CA ALA A 187 1.77 2.71 -2.76
C ALA A 187 3.13 2.56 -3.45
N LEU A 188 3.39 3.41 -4.44
CA LEU A 188 4.64 3.44 -5.21
C LEU A 188 5.01 4.88 -5.58
N SER A 189 6.29 5.21 -5.45
CA SER A 189 6.90 6.42 -5.98
C SER A 189 8.16 6.05 -6.76
N GLU A 190 8.44 6.82 -7.82
CA GLU A 190 9.72 6.74 -8.54
C GLU A 190 10.70 7.82 -8.05
N GLN A 191 10.28 8.68 -7.12
CA GLN A 191 11.15 9.69 -6.52
C GLN A 191 12.16 9.08 -5.55
N ALA A 192 13.34 9.72 -5.47
CA ALA A 192 14.36 9.35 -4.50
C ALA A 192 13.92 9.69 -3.07
N VAL A 193 14.03 8.72 -2.16
CA VAL A 193 13.86 8.95 -0.73
C VAL A 193 15.01 9.82 -0.21
N ARG A 194 14.69 10.90 0.51
CA ARG A 194 15.70 11.79 1.11
C ARG A 194 16.32 11.13 2.33
N ASN A 195 17.66 11.05 2.38
CA ASN A 195 18.42 10.35 3.42
C ASN A 195 18.05 8.84 3.49
N PRO A 196 18.31 8.07 2.42
CA PRO A 196 17.78 6.72 2.27
C PRO A 196 18.24 5.72 3.33
N ALA A 197 19.36 5.97 4.02
CA ALA A 197 19.82 5.16 5.14
C ALA A 197 19.05 5.41 6.46
N ASN A 198 18.13 6.37 6.49
CA ASN A 198 17.31 6.69 7.67
C ASN A 198 15.94 5.99 7.55
N PRO A 199 15.56 5.06 8.44
CA PRO A 199 14.26 4.40 8.38
C PRO A 199 13.09 5.39 8.56
N GLY A 200 13.28 6.48 9.31
CA GLY A 200 12.32 7.58 9.43
C GLY A 200 12.42 8.65 8.33
N ALA A 201 13.01 8.33 7.16
CA ALA A 201 13.13 9.26 6.04
C ALA A 201 11.78 9.78 5.55
N ASN A 202 11.77 10.98 4.96
CA ASN A 202 10.58 11.46 4.27
C ASN A 202 10.46 10.75 2.91
N LEU A 203 9.35 10.05 2.69
CA LEU A 203 9.08 9.28 1.47
C LEU A 203 8.61 10.18 0.31
N GLY A 204 7.97 11.31 0.62
CA GLY A 204 7.23 12.08 -0.38
C GLY A 204 5.91 11.40 -0.76
N PHE A 205 5.24 11.97 -1.75
CA PHE A 205 3.98 11.43 -2.27
C PHE A 205 4.24 10.21 -3.16
N HIS A 206 3.30 9.25 -3.20
CA HIS A 206 3.33 8.07 -4.06
C HIS A 206 2.73 8.35 -5.45
N GLU A 207 3.39 9.23 -6.20
CA GLU A 207 2.90 9.77 -7.47
C GLU A 207 2.79 8.72 -8.58
N ARG A 208 3.50 7.59 -8.45
CA ARG A 208 3.45 6.54 -9.48
C ARG A 208 2.19 5.70 -9.37
N GLY A 209 1.57 5.66 -8.20
CA GLY A 209 0.27 5.05 -7.99
C GLY A 209 0.13 4.41 -6.62
N PHE A 210 -1.11 4.30 -6.20
CA PHE A 210 -1.52 3.72 -4.94
C PHE A 210 -2.95 3.19 -5.07
N GLY A 211 -3.43 2.53 -4.02
CA GLY A 211 -4.85 2.23 -3.85
C GLY A 211 -5.11 0.89 -3.17
N PRO A 212 -6.39 0.56 -2.95
CA PRO A 212 -6.77 -0.71 -2.37
C PRO A 212 -6.79 -1.84 -3.42
N PHE A 213 -6.65 -3.08 -2.96
CA PHE A 213 -6.92 -4.31 -3.70
C PHE A 213 -7.44 -5.39 -2.74
N THR A 214 -8.08 -6.43 -3.27
CA THR A 214 -8.52 -7.58 -2.48
C THR A 214 -7.44 -8.67 -2.46
N ALA A 215 -6.83 -8.91 -1.30
CA ALA A 215 -5.95 -10.04 -1.06
C ALA A 215 -6.76 -11.30 -0.78
N ARG A 216 -6.50 -12.38 -1.53
CA ARG A 216 -7.12 -13.69 -1.34
C ARG A 216 -6.39 -14.50 -0.27
N LEU A 217 -6.39 -14.01 0.98
CA LEU A 217 -5.58 -14.59 2.07
C LEU A 217 -5.88 -16.07 2.31
N GLY A 218 -7.15 -16.49 2.24
CA GLY A 218 -7.50 -17.91 2.35
C GLY A 218 -6.84 -18.82 1.29
N SER A 219 -6.49 -18.27 0.13
CA SER A 219 -5.75 -18.96 -0.95
C SER A 219 -4.23 -18.85 -0.81
N ALA A 220 -3.71 -18.01 0.08
CA ALA A 220 -2.27 -17.74 0.24
C ALA A 220 -1.55 -18.75 1.14
N ARG A 221 -2.23 -19.80 1.62
CA ARG A 221 -1.61 -20.84 2.46
C ARG A 221 -0.60 -21.65 1.65
N SER A 222 0.59 -21.82 2.21
CA SER A 222 1.72 -22.42 1.51
C SER A 222 2.42 -23.46 2.35
N SER A 223 2.45 -24.72 1.89
CA SER A 223 3.18 -25.81 2.56
C SER A 223 4.70 -25.59 2.61
N GLY A 224 5.22 -24.65 1.80
CA GLY A 224 6.62 -24.24 1.82
C GLY A 224 6.94 -23.14 2.85
N PHE A 225 5.94 -22.59 3.53
CA PHE A 225 6.08 -21.42 4.39
C PHE A 225 7.18 -21.60 5.45
N GLU A 226 7.07 -22.64 6.28
CA GLU A 226 8.00 -22.86 7.40
C GLU A 226 9.44 -23.04 6.94
N LYS A 227 9.64 -23.72 5.81
CA LYS A 227 10.96 -23.93 5.21
C LYS A 227 11.60 -22.60 4.81
N VAL A 228 10.83 -21.71 4.17
CA VAL A 228 11.34 -20.42 3.71
C VAL A 228 11.48 -19.45 4.88
N ALA A 229 10.54 -19.44 5.83
CA ALA A 229 10.60 -18.63 7.04
C ALA A 229 11.87 -18.93 7.86
N ALA A 230 12.29 -20.19 7.93
CA ALA A 230 13.51 -20.60 8.62
C ALA A 230 14.82 -20.05 7.99
N THR A 231 14.76 -19.50 6.78
CA THR A 231 15.91 -18.85 6.12
C THR A 231 15.96 -17.34 6.34
N ALA A 232 14.94 -16.77 7.01
CA ALA A 232 14.90 -15.36 7.31
C ALA A 232 16.06 -14.96 8.23
N GLY A 233 16.68 -13.82 7.92
CA GLY A 233 17.81 -13.29 8.68
C GLY A 233 17.41 -12.67 10.02
N GLU A 234 18.34 -11.88 10.56
CA GLU A 234 18.10 -11.12 11.78
C GLU A 234 17.01 -10.05 11.57
N PRO A 235 16.25 -9.70 12.63
CA PRO A 235 15.31 -8.59 12.58
C PRO A 235 16.01 -7.28 12.21
N ILE A 236 15.40 -6.52 11.30
CA ILE A 236 15.78 -5.11 11.13
C ILE A 236 15.39 -4.38 12.41
N THR A 237 16.38 -3.71 13.01
CA THR A 237 16.18 -2.95 14.25
C THR A 237 15.55 -1.60 13.92
N SER A 238 14.45 -1.26 14.60
CA SER A 238 13.82 0.06 14.49
C SER A 238 14.78 1.16 14.98
N SER A 239 14.67 2.36 14.43
CA SER A 239 15.49 3.46 14.95
C SER A 239 15.10 3.89 16.36
N GLU A 240 16.02 4.56 17.05
CA GLU A 240 15.75 5.21 18.34
C GLU A 240 14.66 6.30 18.26
N ARG A 241 14.33 6.75 17.04
CA ARG A 241 13.28 7.75 16.78
C ARG A 241 11.93 7.12 16.39
N ALA A 242 11.85 5.79 16.32
CA ALA A 242 10.59 5.09 16.07
C ALA A 242 9.59 5.39 17.20
N VAL A 243 8.35 5.68 16.85
CA VAL A 243 7.27 5.88 17.83
C VAL A 243 6.55 4.57 18.08
N SER A 244 5.87 4.43 19.22
CA SER A 244 5.02 3.25 19.44
C SER A 244 3.86 3.25 18.44
N VAL A 245 3.55 2.10 17.85
CA VAL A 245 2.36 1.95 17.02
C VAL A 245 1.09 2.25 17.83
N THR A 246 0.12 2.92 17.22
CA THR A 246 -1.19 3.21 17.81
C THR A 246 -2.17 2.09 17.46
N PRO A 247 -2.63 1.29 18.43
CA PRO A 247 -3.63 0.26 18.19
C PRO A 247 -4.95 0.85 17.69
N ASN A 248 -5.58 0.20 16.73
CA ASN A 248 -6.88 0.52 16.14
C ASN A 248 -6.99 1.88 15.45
N ALA A 249 -5.88 2.51 15.04
CA ALA A 249 -5.90 3.81 14.36
C ALA A 249 -6.77 3.81 13.08
N PHE A 250 -6.89 2.67 12.41
CA PHE A 250 -7.75 2.47 11.21
C PHE A 250 -9.26 2.62 11.45
N ARG A 251 -9.70 2.78 12.71
CA ARG A 251 -11.12 2.95 13.07
C ARG A 251 -11.57 4.42 13.18
N GLY A 252 -10.63 5.38 13.07
CA GLY A 252 -10.88 6.81 13.28
C GLY A 252 -11.13 7.19 14.76
N GLU A 253 -11.06 8.48 15.08
CA GLU A 253 -11.49 9.06 16.38
C GLU A 253 -13.02 9.10 16.51
N GLY A 254 -13.71 7.99 16.24
CA GLY A 254 -15.17 7.87 16.29
C GLY A 254 -15.67 6.98 17.41
N GLY A 255 -15.07 7.10 18.60
CA GLY A 255 -15.25 6.15 19.70
C GLY A 255 -15.53 6.76 21.08
N ASP A 256 -16.27 7.86 21.14
CA ASP A 256 -16.83 8.47 22.36
C ASP A 256 -18.33 8.72 22.01
N ASP A 257 -19.40 8.31 22.69
CA ASP A 257 -19.61 8.02 24.11
C ASP A 257 -20.79 7.03 24.27
N ASP A 258 -20.59 5.88 24.90
CA ASP A 258 -21.69 5.21 25.63
C ASP A 258 -21.76 5.87 27.02
N GLU A 259 -22.27 7.12 27.07
CA GLU A 259 -22.74 7.70 28.32
C GLU A 259 -23.93 6.88 28.81
N ASN A 260 -23.60 5.95 29.69
CA ASN A 260 -24.51 5.25 30.57
C ASN A 260 -25.18 6.28 31.49
N GLU A 261 -26.22 6.98 31.01
CA GLU A 261 -27.12 7.77 31.84
C GLU A 261 -27.96 6.82 32.71
N THR A 262 -27.35 6.37 33.81
CA THR A 262 -28.08 6.05 35.03
C THR A 262 -28.65 7.34 35.62
N GLY A 263 -29.76 7.82 35.07
CA GLY A 263 -30.49 9.00 35.53
C GLY A 263 -31.73 8.61 36.33
N GLY A 264 -31.57 8.44 37.65
CA GLY A 264 -32.66 8.14 38.57
C GLY A 264 -33.74 9.23 38.61
N GLY A 265 -34.96 8.89 38.21
CA GLY A 265 -36.15 9.71 38.39
C GLY A 265 -36.62 9.69 39.86
N GLY A 266 -35.94 10.46 40.72
CA GLY A 266 -36.36 10.79 42.08
C GLY A 266 -36.94 12.21 42.13
N GLY A 267 -38.22 12.33 42.45
CA GLY A 267 -38.96 13.59 42.39
C GLY A 267 -38.73 14.61 43.51
N ARG A 268 -39.32 15.79 43.28
CA ARG A 268 -39.77 16.90 44.17
C ARG A 268 -39.94 18.11 43.23
N GLY A 269 -41.02 18.89 43.16
CA GLY A 269 -42.08 19.23 44.10
C GLY A 269 -42.07 20.77 44.27
N GLY A 270 -43.19 21.44 43.99
CA GLY A 270 -43.44 22.89 44.20
C GLY A 270 -42.84 23.81 43.11
N ASP A 271 -43.43 24.93 42.67
CA ASP A 271 -44.49 25.78 43.23
C ASP A 271 -45.17 26.61 42.12
N GLY A 272 -46.39 27.08 42.37
CA GLY A 272 -46.87 28.36 41.82
C GLY A 272 -48.26 28.40 41.21
N ASP A 273 -49.29 28.56 42.04
CA ASP A 273 -50.65 28.99 41.68
C ASP A 273 -50.74 30.50 41.36
N ASP A 274 -51.84 30.87 40.69
CA ASP A 274 -52.59 32.16 40.68
C ASP A 274 -52.03 33.40 39.92
N ASP A 275 -52.59 33.67 38.72
CA ASP A 275 -53.61 34.72 38.44
C ASP A 275 -53.96 34.78 36.93
#